data_AF-A0A7W6BWL2-F1
#
_entry.id   AF-A0A7W6BWL2-F1
#
_cell.length_a   1.000
_cell.length_b   1.000
_cell.length_c   1.000
_cell.angle_alpha   90.00
_cell.angle_beta   90.00
_cell.angle_gamma   90.00
#
_symmetry.space_group_name_H-M   'P 1'
#
loop_
_entity.id
_entity.type
_entity.pdbx_description
1 polymer ?
#
loop_
_entity_poly.entity_id
_entity_poly.type
_entity_poly.pdbx_seq_one_letter_code
_entity_poly.pdbx_strand_id
1 'polypeptide(L)' 'MLGKIIGGVLGAKAGRNTRGGSESGGALLGVASVALARRFGIPGMIAAAAGSYALKKYKEKRSFNQRGPLR' A
#
# COMPACT_ATOMS: atom_id res chain seq x y z
N MET A 1 16.62 11.64 -8.65
CA MET A 1 15.64 11.93 -9.72
C MET A 1 14.91 10.71 -10.27
N LEU A 2 15.52 9.51 -10.28
CA LEU A 2 14.88 8.25 -10.73
C LEU A 2 13.49 7.98 -10.13
N GLY A 3 13.28 8.27 -8.85
CA GLY A 3 11.97 8.05 -8.19
C GLY A 3 10.82 8.84 -8.80
N LYS A 4 11.09 10.00 -9.42
CA LYS A 4 10.07 10.78 -10.15
C LYS A 4 9.71 10.11 -11.48
N ILE A 5 10.72 9.52 -12.15
CA ILE A 5 10.56 8.83 -13.43
C ILE A 5 9.79 7.52 -13.22
N ILE A 6 10.24 6.67 -12.28
CA ILE A 6 9.57 5.40 -11.98
C ILE A 6 8.15 5.65 -11.48
N GLY A 7 7.95 6.61 -10.56
CA GLY A 7 6.62 6.97 -10.08
C GLY A 7 5.72 7.60 -11.16
N GLY A 8 6.31 8.32 -12.12
CA GLY A 8 5.59 8.89 -13.27
C GLY A 8 5.14 7.80 -14.25
N VAL A 9 6.01 6.84 -14.56
CA VAL A 9 5.71 5.71 -15.44
C VAL A 9 4.67 4.77 -14.81
N LEU A 10 4.82 4.45 -13.52
CA LEU A 10 3.87 3.59 -12.81
C LEU A 10 2.51 4.28 -12.64
N GLY A 11 2.49 5.59 -12.38
CA GLY A 11 1.27 6.39 -12.30
C GLY A 11 0.57 6.55 -13.66
N ALA A 12 1.32 6.78 -14.74
CA ALA A 12 0.77 6.88 -16.09
C ALA A 12 0.22 5.55 -16.60
N LYS A 13 0.77 4.41 -16.15
CA LYS A 13 0.28 3.07 -16.49
C LYS A 13 -0.98 2.72 -15.68
N ALA A 14 -1.00 3.07 -14.39
CA ALA A 14 -2.19 2.89 -13.56
C ALA A 14 -3.38 3.73 -14.07
N GLY A 15 -3.15 4.97 -14.50
CA GLY A 15 -4.22 5.85 -15.00
C GLY A 15 -4.80 5.49 -16.37
N ARG A 16 -4.10 4.68 -17.18
CA ARG A 16 -4.63 4.22 -18.48
C ARG A 16 -5.52 2.99 -18.37
N ASN A 17 -5.41 2.23 -17.27
CA ASN A 17 -6.10 0.95 -17.12
C ASN A 17 -7.47 1.04 -16.42
N THR A 18 -7.85 2.21 -15.89
CA THR A 18 -9.03 2.42 -15.02
C THR A 18 -10.31 2.85 -15.75
N ARG A 19 -10.38 2.67 -17.08
CA ARG A 19 -11.53 3.10 -17.89
C ARG A 19 -12.64 2.05 -17.85
N GLY A 20 -13.22 1.80 -16.68
CA GLY A 20 -14.51 1.10 -16.59
C GLY A 20 -14.72 0.23 -15.36
N GLY A 21 -15.17 0.85 -14.26
CA GLY A 21 -16.02 0.19 -13.28
C GLY A 21 -15.30 -0.64 -12.21
N SER A 22 -15.48 -0.24 -10.94
CA SER A 22 -15.09 -0.94 -9.70
C SER A 22 -13.69 -0.63 -9.13
N GLU A 23 -12.87 0.17 -9.83
CA GLU A 23 -11.46 0.40 -9.49
C GLU A 23 -11.17 1.72 -8.75
N SER A 24 -12.12 2.67 -8.74
CA SER A 24 -11.90 4.04 -8.26
C SER A 24 -11.50 4.12 -6.79
N GLY A 25 -12.01 3.26 -5.92
CA GLY A 25 -11.62 3.21 -4.50
C GLY A 25 -10.19 2.73 -4.29
N GLY A 26 -9.77 1.67 -5.00
CA GLY A 26 -8.41 1.15 -4.96
C GLY A 26 -7.40 2.09 -5.63
N ALA A 27 -7.82 2.78 -6.71
CA ALA A 27 -7.03 3.79 -7.38
C ALA A 27 -6.86 5.06 -6.53
N LEU A 28 -7.92 5.56 -5.89
CA LEU A 28 -7.84 6.67 -4.94
C LEU A 28 -6.93 6.33 -3.77
N LEU A 29 -7.09 5.13 -3.19
CA LEU A 29 -6.23 4.68 -2.11
C LEU A 29 -4.78 4.54 -2.58
N GLY A 30 -4.54 3.99 -3.76
CA GLY A 30 -3.21 3.84 -4.35
C GLY A 30 -2.54 5.19 -4.63
N VAL A 31 -3.27 6.14 -5.23
CA VAL A 31 -2.79 7.50 -5.50
C VAL A 31 -2.53 8.26 -4.19
N ALA A 32 -3.44 8.16 -3.21
CA ALA A 32 -3.24 8.76 -1.89
C ALA A 32 -2.04 8.14 -1.16
N SER A 33 -1.86 6.83 -1.23
CA SER A 33 -0.71 6.10 -0.66
C SER A 33 0.60 6.59 -1.27
N VAL A 34 0.65 6.72 -2.60
CA VAL A 34 1.84 7.22 -3.32
C VAL A 34 2.09 8.70 -3.03
N ALA A 35 1.03 9.51 -2.87
CA ALA A 35 1.13 10.91 -2.51
C ALA A 35 1.70 11.09 -1.09
N LEU A 36 1.22 10.29 -0.11
CA LEU A 36 1.80 10.27 1.23
C LEU A 36 3.24 9.75 1.22
N ALA A 37 3.53 8.67 0.49
CA ALA A 37 4.89 8.14 0.38
C ALA A 37 5.87 9.16 -0.22
N ARG A 38 5.44 9.95 -1.22
CA ARG A 38 6.24 11.05 -1.79
C ARG A 38 6.48 12.19 -0.80
N ARG A 39 5.54 12.45 0.11
CA ARG A 39 5.64 13.52 1.12
C ARG A 39 6.52 13.14 2.31
N PHE A 40 6.54 11.86 2.67
CA PHE A 40 7.31 11.37 3.82
C PHE A 40 8.67 10.75 3.44
N GLY A 41 8.93 10.41 2.16
CA GLY A 41 10.26 10.00 1.70
C GLY A 41 10.88 8.85 2.52
N ILE A 42 12.15 8.98 2.90
CA ILE A 42 12.89 8.02 3.75
C ILE A 42 12.18 7.81 5.11
N PRO A 43 11.77 8.86 5.85
CA PRO A 43 10.94 8.70 7.05
C PRO A 43 9.66 7.88 6.82
N GLY A 44 9.00 8.09 5.68
CA GLY A 44 7.80 7.35 5.28
C GLY A 44 8.07 5.87 5.05
N MET A 45 9.22 5.54 4.46
CA MET A 45 9.67 4.14 4.28
C MET A 45 9.94 3.47 5.63
N ILE A 46 10.59 4.16 6.57
CA ILE A 46 10.85 3.63 7.92
C ILE A 46 9.54 3.40 8.66
N ALA A 47 8.63 4.38 8.65
CA ALA A 47 7.32 4.27 9.27
C ALA A 47 6.46 3.17 8.62
N ALA A 48 6.52 3.03 7.29
CA ALA A 48 5.85 1.94 6.59
C ALA A 48 6.44 0.59 6.96
N ALA A 49 7.76 0.43 7.03
CA ALA A 49 8.41 -0.82 7.42
C ALA A 49 8.07 -1.21 8.87
N ALA A 50 8.23 -0.26 9.80
CA ALA A 50 7.90 -0.47 11.21
C ALA A 50 6.40 -0.72 11.43
N GLY A 51 5.55 0.07 10.77
CA GLY A 51 4.10 -0.09 10.80
C GLY A 51 3.64 -1.41 10.21
N SER A 52 4.21 -1.84 9.08
CA SER A 52 3.94 -3.15 8.47
C SER A 52 4.34 -4.29 9.39
N TYR A 53 5.49 -4.18 10.06
CA TYR A 53 5.97 -5.20 10.99
C TYR A 53 5.08 -5.30 12.24
N ALA A 54 4.74 -4.16 12.85
CA ALA A 54 3.84 -4.10 13.99
C ALA A 54 2.44 -4.64 13.64
N LEU A 55 1.91 -4.26 12.47
CA LEU A 55 0.61 -4.71 11.98
C LEU A 55 0.61 -6.20 11.63
N LYS A 56 1.71 -6.73 11.07
CA LYS A 56 1.89 -8.18 10.86
C LYS A 56 1.87 -8.92 12.19
N LYS A 57 2.59 -8.46 13.22
CA LYS A 57 2.62 -9.09 14.55
C LYS A 57 1.24 -9.07 15.21
N TYR A 58 0.50 -7.98 15.07
CA TYR A 58 -0.86 -7.84 15.61
C TYR A 58 -1.87 -8.73 14.88
N LYS A 59 -1.78 -8.80 13.54
CA LYS A 59 -2.56 -9.74 12.73
C LYS A 59 -2.20 -11.18 13.03
N GLU A 60 -0.94 -11.52 13.21
CA GLU A 60 -0.49 -12.88 13.55
C GLU A 60 -1.10 -13.34 14.89
N LYS A 61 -1.15 -12.46 15.90
CA LYS A 61 -1.86 -12.75 17.16
C LYS A 61 -3.37 -12.95 16.97
N ARG A 62 -4.03 -12.13 16.13
CA ARG A 62 -5.46 -12.31 15.82
C ARG A 62 -5.75 -13.51 14.90
N SER A 63 -4.85 -13.81 13.97
CA SER A 63 -4.92 -14.96 13.06
C SER A 63 -4.63 -16.25 13.82
N PHE A 64 -3.76 -16.25 14.83
CA PHE A 64 -3.63 -17.37 15.77
C PHE A 64 -4.94 -17.61 16.53
N ASN A 65 -5.68 -16.55 16.89
CA ASN A 65 -6.99 -16.66 17.51
C ASN A 65 -8.13 -17.04 16.53
N GLN A 66 -7.88 -16.98 15.21
CA GLN A 66 -8.80 -17.44 14.16
C GLN A 66 -8.38 -18.76 13.51
N ARG A 67 -7.16 -19.26 13.78
CA ARG A 67 -6.72 -20.64 13.53
C ARG A 67 -6.95 -21.47 14.79
N GLY A 68 -8.20 -21.48 15.27
CA GLY A 68 -8.62 -22.56 16.16
C GLY A 68 -8.48 -23.89 15.39
N PRO A 69 -7.97 -24.97 16.01
CA PRO A 69 -8.14 -26.30 15.43
C PRO A 69 -9.65 -26.55 15.32
N LEU A 70 -10.11 -27.33 14.33
CA LEU A 70 -11.46 -27.87 14.07
C LEU A 70 -11.79 -27.64 12.57
N ARG A 71 -12.04 -28.61 11.69
CA ARG A 71 -12.18 -30.08 11.72
C ARG A 71 -11.95 -30.58 10.29
#